data_AF-A0A9W4R328-F1
#
_entry.id   AF-A0A9W4R328-F1
#
_cell.length_a   1.000
_cell.length_b   1.000
_cell.length_c   1.000
_cell.angle_alpha   90.00
_cell.angle_beta   90.00
_cell.angle_gamma   90.00
#
_symmetry.space_group_name_H-M   'P 1'
#
loop_
_entity.id
_entity.type
_entity.pdbx_description
1 polymer ?
#
loop_
_entity_poly.entity_id
_entity_poly.type
_entity_poly.pdbx_seq_one_letter_code
_entity_poly.pdbx_strand_id
1 'polypeptide(L)'
;MKSAALIILLLLFIFAGQVQAKTLVKVGGYEFPPYVEIVDGRASGFTVELISELNKIQSDYHFELVLTTPIRRFKDYQQGLFDAVFFEDPNWGWLQGNHIISNSPVIATDSEVFIALKQFAKSQAWFDNLDDKTLIGILGYHYQLANFENNPSILENEYKMMLLSSHKKVLN
;
A
#
# COMPACT_ATOMS: atom_id res chain seq x y z
N MET A 1 20.48 37.52 44.78
CA MET A 1 19.86 37.71 43.44
C MET A 1 20.60 36.96 42.33
N LYS A 2 21.93 37.11 42.17
CA LYS A 2 22.72 36.43 41.12
C LYS A 2 22.69 34.88 41.20
N SER A 3 22.74 34.31 42.40
CA SER A 3 22.73 32.85 42.60
C SER A 3 21.38 32.20 42.31
N ALA A 4 20.27 32.91 42.59
CA ALA A 4 18.92 32.43 42.27
C ALA A 4 18.68 32.41 40.75
N ALA A 5 19.17 33.44 40.03
CA ALA A 5 19.10 33.48 38.58
C ALA A 5 19.91 32.34 37.93
N LEU A 6 21.07 31.99 38.49
CA LEU A 6 21.89 30.87 38.00
C LEU A 6 21.21 29.51 38.21
N ILE A 7 20.57 29.32 39.37
CA ILE A 7 19.81 28.09 39.68
C ILE A 7 18.58 27.96 38.78
N ILE A 8 17.87 29.06 38.51
CA ILE A 8 16.73 29.08 37.58
C ILE A 8 17.20 28.75 36.15
N LEU A 9 18.35 29.27 35.72
CA LEU A 9 18.91 28.97 34.39
C LEU A 9 19.33 27.51 34.25
N LEU A 10 19.93 26.93 35.29
CA LEU A 10 20.29 25.51 35.35
C LEU A 10 19.07 24.60 35.35
N LEU A 11 18.02 24.97 36.10
CA LEU A 11 16.75 24.25 36.09
C LEU A 11 16.09 24.32 34.70
N LEU A 12 16.07 25.49 34.04
CA LEU A 12 15.56 25.62 32.68
C LEU A 12 16.34 24.79 31.65
N PHE A 13 17.66 24.64 31.82
CA PHE A 13 18.50 23.78 30.96
C PHE A 13 18.27 22.28 31.20
N ILE A 14 17.98 21.88 32.44
CA ILE A 14 17.65 20.48 32.80
C ILE A 14 16.23 20.11 32.34
N PHE A 15 15.31 21.09 32.37
CA PHE A 15 13.93 20.93 31.87
C PHE A 15 13.75 21.28 30.40
N ALA A 16 14.80 21.72 29.71
CA ALA A 16 14.86 21.74 28.25
C ALA A 16 14.99 20.29 27.76
N GLY A 17 13.93 19.50 27.96
CA GLY A 17 13.80 18.19 27.35
C GLY A 17 14.09 18.33 25.86
N GLN A 18 14.82 17.37 25.29
CA GLN A 18 15.07 17.35 23.86
C GLN A 18 13.73 17.28 23.13
N VAL A 19 13.22 18.43 22.70
CA VAL A 19 12.12 18.51 21.74
C VAL A 19 12.74 18.07 20.42
N GLN A 20 12.84 16.75 20.25
CA GLN A 20 13.29 16.17 19.00
C GLN A 20 12.10 16.23 18.04
N ALA A 21 12.28 16.90 16.91
CA ALA A 21 11.29 16.85 15.83
C ALA A 21 11.13 15.39 15.39
N LYS A 22 9.88 14.94 15.24
CA LYS A 22 9.59 13.60 14.75
C LYS A 22 10.20 13.42 13.35
N THR A 23 10.80 12.28 13.09
CA THR A 23 11.27 11.92 11.74
C THR A 23 10.06 11.64 10.86
N LEU A 24 9.88 12.40 9.79
CA LEU A 24 8.81 12.16 8.83
C LEU A 24 9.09 10.87 8.04
N VAL A 25 8.07 10.01 7.94
CA VAL A 25 8.07 8.81 7.11
C VAL A 25 6.86 8.85 6.21
N LYS A 26 7.08 9.01 4.90
CA LYS A 26 6.02 9.01 3.89
C LYS A 26 5.67 7.58 3.51
N VAL A 27 4.41 7.23 3.64
CA VAL A 27 3.88 5.91 3.31
C VAL A 27 3.09 6.02 2.01
N GLY A 28 3.59 5.40 0.95
CA GLY A 28 2.89 5.29 -0.32
C GLY A 28 1.60 4.49 -0.18
N GLY A 29 0.52 4.95 -0.82
CA GLY A 29 -0.74 4.22 -0.90
C GLY A 29 -1.45 4.47 -2.21
N TYR A 30 -2.13 3.45 -2.72
CA TYR A 30 -2.95 3.52 -3.93
C TYR A 30 -4.24 2.74 -3.70
N GLU A 31 -5.28 3.01 -4.48
CA GLU A 31 -6.56 2.27 -4.43
C GLU A 31 -6.32 0.75 -4.43
N PHE A 32 -6.45 0.11 -3.27
CA PHE A 32 -6.28 -1.33 -3.05
C PHE A 32 -7.12 -1.76 -1.83
N PRO A 33 -8.44 -1.91 -2.01
CA PRO A 33 -9.33 -2.28 -0.91
C PRO A 33 -9.01 -3.69 -0.40
N PRO A 34 -9.14 -3.96 0.92
CA PRO A 34 -9.59 -3.03 1.97
C PRO A 34 -8.45 -2.20 2.60
N TYR A 35 -7.23 -2.28 2.06
CA TYR A 35 -6.05 -1.61 2.63
C TYR A 35 -6.08 -0.09 2.41
N VAL A 36 -6.43 0.32 1.20
CA VAL A 36 -6.65 1.73 0.84
C VAL A 36 -7.87 1.82 -0.07
N GLU A 37 -8.86 2.59 0.36
CA GLU A 37 -10.03 2.98 -0.43
C GLU A 37 -9.99 4.49 -0.66
N ILE A 38 -10.21 4.95 -1.89
CA ILE A 38 -10.21 6.37 -2.25
C ILE A 38 -11.60 6.76 -2.74
N VAL A 39 -12.33 7.50 -1.90
CA VAL A 39 -13.65 8.04 -2.22
C VAL A 39 -13.58 9.56 -2.21
N ASP A 40 -13.89 10.17 -3.36
CA ASP A 40 -13.82 11.64 -3.56
C ASP A 40 -12.47 12.24 -3.13
N GLY A 41 -11.37 11.53 -3.43
CA GLY A 41 -10.00 11.95 -3.10
C GLY A 41 -9.60 11.75 -1.63
N ARG A 42 -10.48 11.21 -0.79
CA ARG A 42 -10.17 10.89 0.61
C ARG A 42 -9.84 9.42 0.75
N ALA A 43 -8.71 9.14 1.39
CA ALA A 43 -8.26 7.78 1.65
C ALA A 43 -8.78 7.25 3.00
N SER A 44 -9.21 6.00 3.02
CA SER A 44 -9.55 5.20 4.22
C SER A 44 -9.01 3.78 4.08
N GLY A 45 -9.19 2.92 5.09
CA GLY A 45 -8.77 1.52 5.08
C GLY A 45 -7.62 1.21 6.03
N PHE A 46 -7.17 -0.04 6.04
CA PHE A 46 -6.20 -0.53 7.03
C PHE A 46 -4.87 0.20 7.03
N THR A 47 -4.38 0.68 5.88
CA THR A 47 -3.14 1.48 5.82
C THR A 47 -3.29 2.79 6.58
N VAL A 48 -4.43 3.47 6.41
CA VAL A 48 -4.71 4.75 7.09
C VAL A 48 -4.83 4.55 8.60
N GLU A 49 -5.50 3.47 9.02
CA GLU A 49 -5.64 3.10 10.43
C GLU A 49 -4.28 2.75 11.04
N LEU A 50 -3.46 1.95 10.36
CA LEU A 50 -2.13 1.59 10.83
C LEU A 50 -1.22 2.82 10.98
N ILE A 51 -1.24 3.75 10.01
CA ILE A 51 -0.52 5.03 10.11
C ILE A 51 -0.96 5.81 11.36
N SER A 52 -2.27 5.88 11.62
CA SER A 52 -2.82 6.53 12.80
C SER A 52 -2.32 5.88 14.09
N GLU A 53 -2.36 4.55 14.18
CA GLU A 53 -1.90 3.84 15.38
C GLU A 53 -0.39 3.95 15.59
N LEU A 54 0.42 3.81 14.54
CA LEU A 54 1.87 4.04 14.60
C LEU A 54 2.19 5.46 15.11
N ASN A 55 1.41 6.46 14.71
CA ASN A 55 1.59 7.84 15.19
C ASN A 55 1.19 8.05 16.66
N LYS A 56 0.32 7.21 17.22
CA LYS A 56 -0.13 7.27 18.62
C LYS A 56 0.79 6.56 19.60
N ILE A 57 1.34 5.41 19.21
CA ILE A 57 2.06 4.52 20.14
C ILE A 57 3.51 4.94 20.41
N GLN A 58 4.06 5.88 19.64
CA GLN A 58 5.44 6.32 19.74
C GLN A 58 5.63 7.81 19.39
N SER A 59 6.80 8.36 19.71
CA SER A 59 7.13 9.78 19.54
C SER A 59 8.32 10.09 18.62
N ASP A 60 8.99 9.08 18.08
CA ASP A 60 10.22 9.23 17.28
C ASP A 60 9.93 9.53 15.80
N TYR A 61 8.82 9.00 15.29
CA TYR A 61 8.42 9.07 13.89
C TYR A 61 7.03 9.69 13.71
N HIS A 62 6.83 10.37 12.58
CA HIS A 62 5.53 10.78 12.09
C HIS A 62 5.27 10.18 10.72
N PHE A 63 4.25 9.33 10.61
CA PHE A 63 3.86 8.67 9.38
C PHE A 63 2.79 9.49 8.65
N GLU A 64 2.98 9.72 7.35
CA GLU A 64 2.04 10.47 6.50
C GLU A 64 1.74 9.67 5.22
N LEU A 65 0.46 9.56 4.85
CA LEU A 65 0.06 8.89 3.62
C LEU A 65 0.34 9.78 2.40
N VAL A 66 0.98 9.20 1.38
CA VAL A 66 1.20 9.82 0.07
C VAL A 66 0.52 8.98 -1.01
N LEU A 67 -0.45 9.57 -1.71
CA LEU A 67 -1.19 8.86 -2.75
C LEU A 67 -0.38 8.70 -4.04
N THR A 68 -0.41 7.49 -4.60
CA THR A 68 0.13 7.12 -5.91
C THR A 68 -0.89 6.26 -6.67
N THR A 69 -0.49 5.63 -7.77
CA THR A 69 -1.29 4.65 -8.52
C THR A 69 -0.57 3.30 -8.58
N PRO A 70 -1.29 2.19 -8.83
CA PRO A 70 -0.66 0.88 -8.93
C PRO A 70 0.52 0.88 -9.91
N ILE A 71 0.36 1.51 -11.08
CA ILE A 71 1.40 1.55 -12.11
C ILE A 71 2.57 2.46 -11.72
N ARG A 72 2.30 3.59 -11.06
CA ARG A 72 3.32 4.61 -10.77
C ARG A 72 4.16 4.32 -9.54
N ARG A 73 3.68 3.50 -8.59
CA ARG A 73 4.28 3.32 -7.28
C ARG A 73 5.79 3.04 -7.30
N PHE A 74 6.27 2.22 -8.23
CA PHE A 74 7.70 1.90 -8.38
C PHE A 74 8.54 3.11 -8.75
N LYS A 75 8.07 3.90 -9.72
CA LYS A 75 8.74 5.12 -10.18
C LYS A 75 8.66 6.20 -9.11
N ASP A 76 7.51 6.35 -8.47
CA ASP A 76 7.28 7.33 -7.41
C ASP A 76 8.18 7.01 -6.18
N TYR A 77 8.37 5.73 -5.84
CA TYR A 77 9.35 5.28 -4.85
C TYR A 77 10.79 5.66 -5.25
N GLN A 78 11.22 5.33 -6.47
CA GLN A 78 12.55 5.68 -6.96
C GLN A 78 12.83 7.19 -7.00
N GLN A 79 11.78 7.99 -7.17
CA GLN A 79 11.85 9.45 -7.13
C GLN A 79 11.85 10.03 -5.71
N GLY A 80 11.76 9.18 -4.68
CA GLY A 80 11.73 9.60 -3.27
C GLY A 80 10.42 10.28 -2.87
N LEU A 81 9.31 9.99 -3.56
CA LEU A 81 8.00 10.55 -3.18
C LEU A 81 7.46 9.93 -1.89
N PHE A 82 7.85 8.69 -1.58
CA PHE A 82 7.56 8.03 -0.32
C PHE A 82 8.70 7.09 0.09
N ASP A 83 8.76 6.77 1.38
CA ASP A 83 9.84 6.02 2.03
C ASP A 83 9.46 4.55 2.29
N ALA A 84 8.17 4.28 2.46
CA ALA A 84 7.64 2.95 2.73
C ALA A 84 6.31 2.71 2.01
N VAL A 85 5.92 1.46 1.86
CA VAL A 85 4.60 1.04 1.38
C VAL A 85 4.15 -0.15 2.22
N PHE A 86 2.89 -0.16 2.67
CA PHE A 86 2.34 -1.21 3.55
C PHE A 86 1.45 -2.18 2.77
N PHE A 87 1.29 -3.40 3.29
CA PHE A 87 0.47 -4.46 2.70
C PHE A 87 0.84 -4.81 1.25
N GLU A 88 2.16 -4.91 1.00
CA GLU A 88 2.73 -5.30 -0.29
C GLU A 88 3.48 -6.63 -0.18
N ASP A 89 3.55 -7.35 -1.30
CA ASP A 89 4.40 -8.52 -1.46
C ASP A 89 5.65 -8.15 -2.29
N PRO A 90 6.87 -8.49 -1.85
CA PRO A 90 8.08 -8.27 -2.66
C PRO A 90 8.00 -8.83 -4.09
N ASN A 91 7.27 -9.93 -4.30
CA ASN A 91 7.08 -10.56 -5.60
C ASN A 91 6.21 -9.72 -6.56
N TRP A 92 5.50 -8.71 -6.06
CA TRP A 92 4.72 -7.79 -6.89
C TRP A 92 5.61 -6.72 -7.53
N GLY A 93 6.65 -7.16 -8.23
CA GLY A 93 7.54 -6.30 -9.02
C GLY A 93 8.64 -5.60 -8.22
N TRP A 94 8.58 -5.56 -6.88
CA TRP A 94 9.60 -4.87 -6.07
C TRP A 94 10.98 -5.55 -6.09
N LEU A 95 11.01 -6.87 -6.23
CA LEU A 95 12.26 -7.63 -6.44
C LEU A 95 12.81 -7.52 -7.86
N GLN A 96 12.04 -6.93 -8.78
CA GLN A 96 12.44 -6.73 -10.16
C GLN A 96 13.03 -5.31 -10.33
N GLY A 97 13.97 -5.12 -11.26
CA GLY A 97 14.60 -3.82 -11.49
C GLY A 97 15.59 -3.40 -10.39
N ASN A 98 15.78 -2.08 -10.22
CA ASN A 98 16.82 -1.51 -9.35
C ASN A 98 16.25 -0.96 -8.02
N HIS A 99 15.16 -1.53 -7.51
CA HIS A 99 14.60 -1.12 -6.22
C HIS A 99 15.42 -1.73 -5.08
N ILE A 100 15.95 -0.89 -4.20
CA ILE A 100 16.56 -1.34 -2.95
C ILE A 100 15.47 -1.28 -1.89
N ILE A 101 15.02 -2.45 -1.44
CA ILE A 101 13.96 -2.57 -0.44
C ILE A 101 14.40 -3.46 0.72
N SER A 102 13.75 -3.29 1.86
CA SER A 102 13.77 -4.23 2.99
C SER A 102 12.34 -4.40 3.47
N ASN A 103 11.92 -5.63 3.72
CA ASN A 103 10.56 -5.93 4.17
C ASN A 103 10.53 -6.21 5.68
N SER A 104 9.41 -5.89 6.32
CA SER A 104 9.11 -6.33 7.68
C SER A 104 8.89 -7.84 7.73
N PRO A 105 8.76 -8.44 8.93
CA PRO A 105 8.06 -9.71 9.07
C PRO A 105 6.67 -9.62 8.42
N VAL A 106 6.16 -10.77 7.98
CA VAL A 106 4.81 -10.87 7.43
C VAL A 106 3.79 -10.55 8.53
N ILE A 107 2.97 -9.52 8.31
CA ILE A 107 1.93 -9.09 9.25
C ILE A 107 0.51 -9.41 8.76
N ALA A 108 0.36 -9.74 7.47
CA ALA A 108 -0.89 -10.11 6.83
C ALA A 108 -0.60 -11.02 5.64
N THR A 109 -1.54 -11.91 5.34
CA THR A 109 -1.53 -12.79 4.16
C THR A 109 -2.86 -12.64 3.45
N ASP A 110 -2.82 -12.50 2.12
CA ASP A 110 -4.01 -12.45 1.27
C ASP A 110 -3.93 -13.55 0.19
N SER A 111 -5.00 -13.76 -0.56
CA SER A 111 -5.05 -14.76 -1.63
C SER A 111 -5.90 -14.26 -2.79
N GLU A 112 -5.47 -14.60 -4.00
CA GLU A 112 -6.26 -14.36 -5.20
C GLU A 112 -7.49 -15.25 -5.19
N VAL A 113 -8.66 -14.65 -5.45
CA VAL A 113 -9.94 -15.37 -5.56
C VAL A 113 -10.68 -14.96 -6.82
N PHE A 114 -11.37 -15.91 -7.45
CA PHE A 114 -12.23 -15.65 -8.58
C PHE A 114 -13.67 -15.44 -8.12
N ILE A 115 -14.29 -14.37 -8.61
CA ILE A 115 -15.69 -14.05 -8.35
C ILE A 115 -16.45 -13.93 -9.66
N ALA A 116 -17.71 -14.34 -9.65
CA ALA A 116 -18.61 -14.22 -10.78
C ALA A 116 -20.05 -14.02 -10.29
N LEU A 117 -20.92 -13.47 -11.13
CA LEU A 117 -22.33 -13.31 -10.78
C LEU A 117 -22.95 -14.68 -10.49
N LYS A 118 -23.72 -14.75 -9.41
CA LYS A 118 -24.42 -15.97 -8.95
C LYS A 118 -25.33 -16.61 -10.01
N GLN A 119 -25.77 -15.85 -11.01
CA GLN A 119 -26.54 -16.40 -12.12
C GLN A 119 -25.72 -17.32 -13.03
N PHE A 120 -24.40 -17.12 -13.12
CA PHE A 120 -23.47 -17.94 -13.89
C PHE A 120 -22.78 -18.99 -13.01
N ALA A 121 -22.11 -18.56 -11.93
CA ALA A 121 -21.38 -19.47 -11.03
C ALA A 121 -22.31 -20.11 -9.99
N LYS A 122 -22.98 -21.20 -10.38
CA LYS A 122 -23.90 -21.95 -9.48
C LYS A 122 -23.19 -22.87 -8.48
N SER A 123 -21.93 -23.21 -8.73
CA SER A 123 -21.10 -24.05 -7.87
C SER A 123 -19.62 -23.68 -8.05
N GLN A 124 -18.76 -24.13 -7.12
CA GLN A 124 -17.30 -23.91 -7.22
C GLN A 124 -16.69 -24.51 -8.49
N ALA A 125 -17.26 -25.61 -9.00
CA ALA A 125 -16.80 -26.24 -10.24
C ALA A 125 -16.86 -25.31 -11.47
N TRP A 126 -17.60 -24.20 -11.39
CA TRP A 126 -17.56 -23.16 -12.42
C TRP A 126 -16.17 -22.56 -12.63
N PHE A 127 -15.34 -22.53 -11.58
CA PHE A 127 -14.00 -21.96 -11.60
C PHE A 127 -12.91 -22.99 -11.92
N ASP A 128 -13.25 -24.28 -12.07
CA ASP A 128 -12.30 -25.34 -12.39
C ASP A 128 -11.64 -25.15 -13.77
N ASN A 129 -12.33 -24.42 -14.68
CA ASN A 129 -11.81 -24.05 -15.99
C ASN A 129 -12.07 -22.57 -16.28
N LEU A 130 -10.99 -21.81 -16.49
CA LEU A 130 -11.03 -20.39 -16.82
C LEU A 130 -10.80 -20.10 -18.31
N ASP A 131 -10.43 -21.10 -19.12
CA ASP A 131 -9.98 -20.91 -20.51
C ASP A 131 -11.06 -20.32 -21.42
N ASP A 132 -12.34 -20.57 -21.10
CA ASP A 132 -13.50 -20.07 -21.83
C ASP A 132 -14.07 -18.77 -21.26
N LYS A 133 -13.42 -18.18 -20.25
CA LYS A 133 -13.88 -16.99 -19.54
C LYS A 133 -13.00 -15.78 -19.87
N THR A 134 -13.63 -14.61 -19.94
CA THR A 134 -12.90 -13.34 -19.88
C THR A 134 -12.67 -13.00 -18.41
N LEU A 135 -11.41 -12.82 -18.03
CA LEU A 135 -11.03 -12.41 -16.69
C LEU A 135 -10.96 -10.89 -16.64
N ILE A 136 -11.44 -10.27 -15.56
CA ILE A 136 -11.35 -8.81 -15.38
C ILE A 136 -10.40 -8.54 -14.23
N GLY A 137 -9.43 -7.65 -14.47
CA GLY A 137 -8.45 -7.22 -13.48
C GLY A 137 -8.36 -5.70 -13.36
N ILE A 138 -7.50 -5.24 -12.45
CA ILE A 138 -7.09 -3.86 -12.25
C ILE A 138 -5.73 -3.66 -12.92
N LEU A 139 -5.62 -2.58 -13.67
CA LEU A 139 -4.38 -2.19 -14.34
C LEU A 139 -3.26 -1.87 -13.33
N GLY A 140 -2.11 -2.53 -13.46
CA GLY A 140 -0.94 -2.37 -12.59
C GLY A 140 -0.91 -3.28 -11.36
N TYR A 141 -1.87 -4.20 -11.24
CA TYR A 141 -1.85 -5.28 -10.24
C TYR A 141 -1.04 -6.48 -10.74
N HIS A 142 -0.69 -7.37 -9.82
CA HIS A 142 0.04 -8.61 -10.09
C HIS A 142 -0.88 -9.79 -9.76
N TYR A 143 -1.00 -10.74 -10.69
CA TYR A 143 -1.97 -11.85 -10.60
C TYR A 143 -1.27 -13.18 -10.40
N GLN A 144 -1.66 -13.94 -9.37
CA GLN A 144 -1.04 -15.22 -9.07
C GLN A 144 -1.29 -16.25 -10.18
N LEU A 145 -2.49 -16.26 -10.78
CA LEU A 145 -2.80 -17.07 -11.97
C LEU A 145 -1.82 -16.85 -13.13
N ALA A 146 -1.22 -15.66 -13.20
CA ALA A 146 -0.31 -15.23 -14.25
C ALA A 146 1.15 -15.15 -13.75
N ASN A 147 1.50 -15.92 -12.70
CA ASN A 147 2.85 -15.90 -12.09
C ASN A 147 3.32 -14.49 -11.69
N PHE A 148 2.40 -13.68 -11.17
CA PHE A 148 2.63 -12.28 -10.82
C PHE A 148 2.99 -11.36 -12.00
N GLU A 149 2.64 -11.73 -13.24
CA GLU A 149 2.74 -10.84 -14.39
C GLU A 149 1.86 -9.59 -14.21
N ASN A 150 2.35 -8.44 -14.68
CA ASN A 150 1.67 -7.14 -14.62
C ASN A 150 1.64 -6.40 -15.96
N ASN A 151 2.31 -6.92 -17.00
CA ASN A 151 2.38 -6.34 -18.32
C ASN A 151 1.01 -6.44 -19.00
N PRO A 152 0.35 -5.31 -19.33
CA PRO A 152 -0.99 -5.32 -19.90
C PRO A 152 -1.09 -6.15 -21.18
N SER A 153 -0.10 -6.06 -22.07
CA SER A 153 -0.11 -6.79 -23.33
C SER A 153 -0.01 -8.30 -23.12
N ILE A 154 0.77 -8.77 -22.14
CA ILE A 154 0.89 -10.20 -21.84
C ILE A 154 -0.41 -10.70 -21.21
N LEU A 155 -0.94 -9.98 -20.22
CA LEU A 155 -2.19 -10.33 -19.55
C LEU A 155 -3.39 -10.37 -20.51
N GLU A 156 -3.46 -9.42 -21.45
CA GLU A 156 -4.52 -9.38 -22.46
C GLU A 156 -4.41 -10.53 -23.47
N ASN A 157 -3.22 -10.80 -24.00
CA ASN A 157 -3.04 -11.76 -25.10
C ASN A 157 -2.92 -13.21 -24.63
N GLU A 158 -2.24 -13.47 -23.52
CA GLU A 158 -1.97 -14.84 -23.04
C GLU A 158 -3.01 -15.30 -22.03
N TYR A 159 -3.51 -14.38 -21.19
CA TYR A 159 -4.45 -14.69 -20.10
C TYR A 159 -5.89 -14.22 -20.36
N LYS A 160 -6.17 -13.64 -21.53
CA LYS A 160 -7.49 -13.11 -21.93
C LYS A 160 -8.09 -12.17 -20.88
N MET A 161 -7.23 -11.40 -20.21
CA MET A 161 -7.64 -10.46 -19.18
C MET A 161 -8.07 -9.13 -19.79
N MET A 162 -9.12 -8.51 -19.25
CA MET A 162 -9.47 -7.12 -19.47
C MET A 162 -9.06 -6.32 -18.23
N LEU A 163 -8.13 -5.38 -18.40
CA LEU A 163 -7.62 -4.56 -17.30
C LEU A 163 -8.35 -3.23 -17.22
N LEU A 164 -8.93 -2.95 -16.06
CA LEU A 164 -9.69 -1.73 -15.77
C LEU A 164 -8.94 -0.84 -14.78
N SER A 165 -9.21 0.46 -14.82
CA SER A 165 -8.53 1.43 -13.96
C SER A 165 -9.15 1.62 -12.58
N SER A 166 -10.24 0.92 -12.26
CA SER A 166 -10.99 1.14 -11.01
C SER A 166 -11.84 -0.06 -10.61
N HIS A 167 -11.85 -0.39 -9.32
CA HIS A 167 -12.68 -1.45 -8.71
C HIS A 167 -14.17 -1.29 -9.01
N LYS A 168 -14.68 -0.06 -9.00
CA LYS A 168 -16.08 0.23 -9.33
C LYS A 168 -16.50 -0.29 -10.72
N LYS A 169 -15.60 -0.29 -11.70
CA LYS A 169 -15.89 -0.80 -13.05
C LYS A 169 -15.73 -2.32 -13.16
N VAL A 170 -14.98 -2.95 -12.25
CA VAL A 170 -14.84 -4.41 -12.21
C VAL A 170 -16.11 -5.06 -11.66
N LEU A 171 -16.79 -4.39 -10.73
CA LEU A 171 -17.95 -4.93 -10.01
C LEU A 171 -19.33 -4.56 -10.60
N ASN A 172 -19.39 -3.69 -11.62
CA ASN A 172 -20.63 -3.22 -12.25
C ASN A 172 -20.57 -3.39 -13.77
#